data_AF-A0A3D5LDI2-F1
#
_entry.id   AF-A0A3D5LDI2-F1
#
_cell.length_a   1.000
_cell.length_b   1.000
_cell.length_c   1.000
_cell.angle_alpha   90.00
_cell.angle_beta   90.00
_cell.angle_gamma   90.00
#
_symmetry.space_group_name_H-M   'P 1'
#
loop_
_entity.id
_entity.type
_entity.pdbx_description
1 polymer ?
#
loop_
_entity_poly.entity_id
_entity_poly.type
_entity_poly.pdbx_seq_one_letter_code
_entity_poly.pdbx_strand_id
1 'polypeptide(L)'
;MEKTKLGVSVGIFGAFLYVAALFGGYIAITLLAGYVLLMESNEWLKKTAVKAVATLACFSFLSLLIGLIPDAVEVVTGVFNVFFNFFGKSIYPSVINTIFSVISQIISFLKDLVFAALIYKALNQGTVKLPVIDKLIDKYI
;
A
#
# COMPACT_ATOMS: atom_id res chain seq x y z
N MET A 1 -22.56 19.20 -3.11
CA MET A 1 -21.67 18.15 -2.58
C MET A 1 -22.28 17.60 -1.32
N GLU A 2 -22.50 16.28 -1.27
CA GLU A 2 -22.95 15.62 -0.04
C GLU A 2 -21.89 15.74 1.05
N LYS A 3 -22.34 15.87 2.29
CA LYS A 3 -21.51 15.93 3.49
C LYS A 3 -21.60 14.61 4.24
N THR A 4 -20.50 14.21 4.86
CA THR A 4 -20.45 13.09 5.80
C THR A 4 -21.19 13.46 7.09
N LYS A 5 -21.46 12.47 7.95
CA LYS A 5 -22.06 12.73 9.27
C LYS A 5 -21.18 13.59 10.18
N LEU A 6 -19.89 13.73 9.84
CA LEU A 6 -18.92 14.63 10.49
C LEU A 6 -18.97 16.07 9.95
N GLY A 7 -19.84 16.37 8.98
CA GLY A 7 -20.01 17.70 8.41
C GLY A 7 -18.98 18.09 7.34
N VAL A 8 -18.04 17.20 7.02
CA VAL A 8 -17.02 17.38 5.97
C VAL A 8 -17.58 16.93 4.63
N SER A 9 -17.13 17.49 3.50
CA SER A 9 -17.58 17.00 2.20
C SER A 9 -17.10 15.56 1.97
N VAL A 10 -17.95 14.75 1.34
CA VAL A 10 -17.64 13.35 1.03
C VAL A 10 -16.35 13.23 0.20
N GLY A 11 -16.08 14.18 -0.70
CA GLY A 11 -14.85 14.19 -1.51
C GLY A 11 -13.59 14.46 -0.69
N ILE A 12 -13.63 15.42 0.24
CA ILE A 12 -12.50 15.71 1.13
C ILE A 12 -12.25 14.52 2.07
N PHE A 13 -13.32 13.91 2.59
CA PHE A 13 -13.18 12.73 3.44
C PHE A 13 -12.63 11.52 2.66
N GLY A 14 -13.05 11.36 1.40
CA GLY A 14 -12.47 10.38 0.47
C GLY A 14 -10.98 10.59 0.23
N ALA A 15 -10.56 11.84 0.01
CA ALA A 15 -9.14 12.19 -0.09
C ALA A 15 -8.39 11.89 1.22
N PHE A 16 -9.00 12.20 2.37
CA PHE A 16 -8.43 11.92 3.69
C PHE A 16 -8.23 10.42 3.93
N LEU A 17 -9.13 9.55 3.47
CA LEU A 17 -8.92 8.10 3.50
C LEU A 17 -7.66 7.69 2.74
N TYR A 18 -7.46 8.19 1.52
CA TYR A 18 -6.25 7.86 0.75
C TYR A 18 -4.97 8.42 1.40
N VAL A 19 -5.02 9.61 1.98
CA VAL A 19 -3.91 10.18 2.77
C VAL A 19 -3.60 9.31 3.99
N ALA A 20 -4.64 8.89 4.73
CA ALA A 20 -4.48 8.02 5.88
C ALA A 20 -3.90 6.65 5.51
N ALA A 21 -4.30 6.09 4.35
CA ALA A 21 -3.69 4.87 3.84
C ALA A 21 -2.22 5.06 3.46
N LEU A 22 -1.88 6.18 2.80
CA LEU A 22 -0.51 6.46 2.35
C LEU A 22 0.45 6.72 3.52
N PHE A 23 0.06 7.56 4.49
CA PHE A 23 0.95 8.03 5.56
C PHE A 23 0.66 7.40 6.92
N GLY A 24 -0.60 7.10 7.22
CA GLY A 24 -1.01 6.53 8.51
C GLY A 24 -0.98 5.00 8.57
N GLY A 25 -0.72 4.34 7.43
CA GLY A 25 -0.63 2.89 7.33
C GLY A 25 -1.94 2.18 7.68
N TYR A 26 -1.82 0.90 8.06
CA TYR A 26 -2.97 0.02 8.30
C TYR A 26 -3.85 0.46 9.47
N ILE A 27 -3.27 0.96 10.56
CA ILE A 27 -4.04 1.34 11.75
C ILE A 27 -4.98 2.51 11.42
N ALA A 28 -4.44 3.57 10.81
CA ALA A 28 -5.22 4.76 10.49
C ALA A 28 -6.33 4.44 9.47
N ILE A 29 -6.01 3.73 8.39
CA ILE A 29 -7.00 3.41 7.37
C ILE A 29 -8.07 2.43 7.87
N THR A 30 -7.72 1.45 8.70
CA THR A 30 -8.70 0.49 9.23
C THR A 30 -9.71 1.18 10.14
N LEU A 31 -9.28 2.12 10.99
CA LEU A 31 -10.18 2.89 11.85
C LEU A 31 -11.14 3.75 11.02
N LEU A 32 -10.61 4.50 10.04
CA LEU A 32 -11.41 5.39 9.21
C LEU A 32 -12.34 4.61 8.26
N ALA A 33 -11.84 3.54 7.64
CA ALA A 33 -12.66 2.68 6.79
C ALA A 33 -13.76 1.97 7.60
N GLY A 34 -13.44 1.50 8.82
CA GLY A 34 -14.42 0.95 9.75
C GLY A 34 -15.51 1.95 10.09
N TYR A 35 -15.14 3.19 10.42
CA TYR A 35 -16.09 4.27 10.62
C TYR A 35 -16.99 4.48 9.40
N VAL A 36 -16.41 4.62 8.20
CA VAL A 36 -17.18 4.88 6.97
C VAL A 36 -18.14 3.74 6.64
N LEU A 37 -17.69 2.49 6.74
CA LEU A 37 -18.52 1.33 6.40
C LEU A 37 -19.71 1.17 7.34
N LEU A 38 -19.51 1.43 8.63
CA LEU A 38 -20.53 1.28 9.67
C LEU A 38 -21.46 2.48 9.78
N MET A 39 -20.93 3.71 9.68
CA MET A 39 -21.66 4.92 10.03
C MET A 39 -22.12 5.74 8.83
N GLU A 40 -21.38 5.76 7.71
CA GLU A 40 -21.76 6.58 6.55
C GLU A 40 -22.76 5.84 5.65
N SER A 41 -23.65 6.58 4.99
CA SER A 41 -24.63 6.00 4.03
C SER A 41 -24.17 6.13 2.58
N ASN A 42 -23.26 7.06 2.28
CA ASN A 42 -22.82 7.33 0.92
C ASN A 42 -22.05 6.13 0.32
N GLU A 43 -22.57 5.54 -0.75
CA GLU A 43 -21.99 4.35 -1.40
C GLU A 43 -20.61 4.63 -2.00
N TRP A 44 -20.43 5.80 -2.63
CA TRP A 44 -19.15 6.18 -3.22
C TRP A 44 -18.04 6.25 -2.15
N LEU A 45 -18.36 6.74 -0.95
CA LEU A 45 -17.44 6.85 0.15
C LEU A 45 -17.08 5.47 0.72
N LYS A 46 -18.05 4.57 0.84
CA LYS A 46 -17.81 3.17 1.24
C LYS A 46 -16.88 2.46 0.24
N LYS A 47 -17.16 2.59 -1.05
CA LYS A 47 -16.29 2.06 -2.11
C LYS A 47 -14.90 2.67 -2.04
N THR A 48 -14.80 3.97 -1.80
CA THR A 48 -13.52 4.70 -1.64
C THR A 48 -12.73 4.20 -0.43
N ALA A 49 -13.39 3.97 0.71
CA ALA A 49 -12.74 3.43 1.90
C ALA A 49 -12.15 2.04 1.65
N VAL A 50 -12.91 1.14 1.02
CA VAL A 50 -12.41 -0.20 0.69
C VAL A 50 -11.33 -0.14 -0.37
N LYS A 51 -11.45 0.78 -1.34
CA LYS A 51 -10.41 1.01 -2.35
C LYS A 51 -9.10 1.48 -1.75
N ALA A 52 -9.13 2.38 -0.77
CA ALA A 52 -7.93 2.83 -0.08
C ALA A 52 -7.23 1.67 0.63
N VAL A 53 -7.99 0.83 1.37
CA VAL A 53 -7.47 -0.38 2.04
C VAL A 53 -6.89 -1.36 1.03
N ALA A 54 -7.64 -1.70 -0.02
CA ALA A 54 -7.24 -2.68 -1.02
C ALA A 54 -6.01 -2.23 -1.82
N THR A 55 -5.91 -0.93 -2.13
CA THR A 55 -4.75 -0.36 -2.82
C THR A 55 -3.50 -0.47 -1.95
N LEU A 56 -3.60 -0.12 -0.66
CA LEU A 56 -2.49 -0.25 0.29
C LEU A 56 -2.05 -1.71 0.42
N ALA A 57 -3.00 -2.62 0.61
CA ALA A 57 -2.74 -4.05 0.71
C ALA A 57 -2.05 -4.62 -0.55
N CYS A 58 -2.49 -4.20 -1.74
CA CYS A 58 -1.89 -4.62 -3.00
C CYS A 58 -0.40 -4.22 -3.09
N PHE A 59 -0.08 -2.96 -2.80
CA PHE A 59 1.31 -2.50 -2.82
C PHE A 59 2.16 -3.16 -1.74
N SER A 60 1.64 -3.35 -0.53
CA SER A 60 2.37 -4.09 0.51
C SER A 60 2.64 -5.54 0.12
N PHE A 61 1.68 -6.20 -0.53
CA PHE A 61 1.88 -7.56 -1.02
C PHE A 61 2.96 -7.61 -2.11
N LEU A 62 2.95 -6.65 -3.06
CA LEU A 62 4.00 -6.54 -4.07
C LEU A 62 5.38 -6.31 -3.45
N SER A 63 5.48 -5.41 -2.46
CA SER A 63 6.73 -5.18 -1.73
C SER A 63 7.20 -6.43 -1.00
N LEU A 64 6.30 -7.20 -0.39
CA LEU A 64 6.62 -8.47 0.26
C LEU A 64 7.20 -9.48 -0.73
N LEU A 65 6.56 -9.66 -1.89
CA LEU A 65 7.05 -10.61 -2.91
C LEU A 65 8.47 -10.28 -3.39
N ILE A 66 8.82 -8.99 -3.44
CA ILE A 66 10.11 -8.53 -3.93
C ILE A 66 11.18 -8.56 -2.85
N GLY A 67 10.81 -8.32 -1.59
CA GLY A 67 11.69 -8.49 -0.44
C GLY A 67 12.05 -9.95 -0.14
N LEU A 68 11.19 -10.90 -0.51
CA LEU A 68 11.39 -12.32 -0.18
C LEU A 68 12.68 -12.92 -0.77
N ILE A 69 13.10 -12.46 -1.94
CA ILE A 69 14.32 -12.94 -2.61
C ILE A 69 15.60 -12.45 -1.91
N PRO A 70 15.84 -11.13 -1.72
CA PRO A 70 17.00 -10.66 -0.98
C PRO A 70 17.01 -11.22 0.45
N ASP A 71 15.86 -11.29 1.13
CA ASP A 71 15.77 -11.87 2.49
C ASP A 71 16.26 -13.33 2.51
N ALA A 72 15.83 -14.15 1.53
CA ALA A 72 16.29 -15.54 1.41
C ALA A 72 17.79 -15.63 1.13
N VAL A 73 18.33 -14.76 0.27
CA VAL A 73 19.76 -14.70 -0.03
C VAL A 73 20.56 -14.27 1.20
N GLU A 74 20.07 -13.32 1.98
CA GLU A 74 20.68 -12.88 3.23
C GLU A 74 20.71 -13.99 4.28
N VAL A 75 19.63 -14.77 4.42
CA VAL A 75 19.60 -15.94 5.31
C VAL A 75 20.66 -16.95 4.90
N VAL A 76 20.73 -17.32 3.62
CA VAL A 76 21.71 -18.29 3.12
C VAL A 76 23.12 -17.76 3.33
N THR A 77 23.42 -16.54 2.91
CA THR A 77 24.77 -15.96 3.06
C THR A 77 25.15 -15.72 4.51
N GLY A 78 24.20 -15.41 5.39
CA GLY A 78 24.41 -15.35 6.84
C GLY A 78 24.87 -16.68 7.42
N VAL A 79 24.18 -17.78 7.08
CA VAL A 79 24.57 -19.14 7.51
C VAL A 79 25.96 -19.51 6.98
N PHE A 80 26.23 -19.25 5.70
CA PHE A 80 27.54 -19.48 5.10
C PHE A 80 28.63 -18.63 5.77
N ASN A 81 28.39 -17.35 6.03
CA ASN A 81 29.37 -16.48 6.68
C ASN A 81 29.66 -16.93 8.12
N VAL A 82 28.67 -17.39 8.89
CA VAL A 82 28.94 -17.97 10.22
C VAL A 82 29.88 -19.17 10.09
N PHE A 83 29.66 -20.06 9.12
CA PHE A 83 30.50 -21.24 8.91
C PHE A 83 31.89 -20.91 8.36
N PHE A 84 32.00 -20.03 7.37
CA PHE A 84 33.25 -19.69 6.68
C PHE A 84 34.08 -18.59 7.36
N ASN A 85 33.49 -17.77 8.23
CA ASN A 85 34.26 -16.84 9.07
C ASN A 85 35.18 -17.59 10.04
N PHE A 86 34.84 -18.82 10.46
CA PHE A 86 35.78 -19.70 11.17
C PHE A 86 37.02 -20.04 10.34
N PHE A 87 36.92 -19.99 9.01
CA PHE A 87 38.01 -20.21 8.05
C PHE A 87 38.55 -18.91 7.43
N GLY A 88 38.16 -17.74 7.93
CA GLY A 88 38.64 -16.44 7.44
C GLY A 88 38.11 -16.02 6.05
N LYS A 89 37.01 -16.59 5.56
CA LYS A 89 36.37 -16.19 4.29
C LYS A 89 34.94 -15.66 4.53
N SER A 90 34.62 -14.51 3.95
CA SER A 90 33.27 -13.94 3.92
C SER A 90 32.79 -13.76 2.48
N ILE A 91 31.50 -14.00 2.25
CA ILE A 91 30.81 -13.85 0.97
C ILE A 91 29.75 -12.75 1.14
N TYR A 92 29.78 -11.75 0.25
CA TYR A 92 28.82 -10.65 0.23
C TYR A 92 28.06 -10.64 -1.10
N PRO A 93 26.75 -10.93 -1.12
CA PRO A 93 25.95 -10.92 -2.35
C PRO A 93 25.51 -9.48 -2.74
N SER A 94 26.48 -8.58 -2.89
CA SER A 94 26.26 -7.12 -3.08
C SER A 94 25.40 -6.77 -4.30
N VAL A 95 25.55 -7.52 -5.41
CA VAL A 95 24.84 -7.23 -6.67
C VAL A 95 23.35 -7.53 -6.58
N ILE A 96 22.96 -8.61 -5.89
CA ILE A 96 21.55 -9.01 -5.74
C ILE A 96 20.81 -7.96 -4.91
N ASN A 97 21.33 -7.62 -3.73
CA ASN A 97 20.71 -6.63 -2.86
C ASN A 97 20.54 -5.26 -3.54
N THR A 98 21.50 -4.86 -4.37
CA THR A 98 21.42 -3.60 -5.14
C THR A 98 20.28 -3.63 -6.16
N ILE A 99 20.14 -4.70 -6.94
CA ILE A 99 19.07 -4.82 -7.95
C ILE A 99 17.70 -4.79 -7.28
N PHE A 100 17.51 -5.59 -6.22
CA PHE A 100 16.22 -5.67 -5.53
C PHE A 100 15.88 -4.37 -4.78
N SER A 101 16.88 -3.65 -4.27
CA SER A 101 16.69 -2.31 -3.70
C SER A 101 16.14 -1.32 -4.72
N VAL A 102 16.70 -1.29 -5.94
CA VAL A 102 16.19 -0.44 -7.03
C VAL A 102 14.74 -0.78 -7.38
N ILE A 103 14.41 -2.07 -7.47
CA ILE A 103 13.04 -2.52 -7.76
C ILE A 103 12.07 -2.08 -6.64
N SER A 104 12.45 -2.26 -5.38
CA SER A 104 11.66 -1.80 -4.23
C SER A 104 11.44 -0.29 -4.23
N GLN A 105 12.45 0.50 -4.61
CA GLN A 105 12.33 1.96 -4.75
C GLN A 105 11.33 2.33 -5.85
N ILE A 106 11.40 1.67 -7.02
CA ILE A 106 10.45 1.90 -8.11
C ILE A 106 9.01 1.63 -7.63
N ILE A 107 8.78 0.55 -6.89
CA ILE A 107 7.43 0.22 -6.39
C ILE A 107 6.94 1.21 -5.35
N SER A 108 7.81 1.63 -4.43
CA SER A 108 7.45 2.67 -3.47
C SER A 108 7.08 3.97 -4.18
N PHE A 109 7.85 4.36 -5.20
CA PHE A 109 7.56 5.53 -6.00
C PHE A 109 6.23 5.41 -6.77
N LEU A 110 5.95 4.25 -7.36
CA LEU A 110 4.68 3.99 -8.04
C LEU A 110 3.49 4.02 -7.06
N LYS A 111 3.65 3.46 -5.86
CA LYS A 111 2.64 3.53 -4.79
C LYS A 111 2.30 4.99 -4.50
N ASP A 112 3.30 5.82 -4.28
CA ASP A 112 3.12 7.23 -3.94
C ASP A 112 2.42 8.00 -5.07
N LEU A 113 2.78 7.74 -6.34
CA LEU A 113 2.10 8.30 -7.51
C LEU A 113 0.63 7.87 -7.61
N VAL A 114 0.33 6.58 -7.40
CA VAL A 114 -1.04 6.08 -7.45
C VAL A 114 -1.90 6.71 -6.36
N PHE A 115 -1.39 6.77 -5.12
CA PHE A 115 -2.11 7.42 -4.03
C PHE A 115 -2.28 8.92 -4.27
N ALA A 116 -1.26 9.63 -4.77
CA ALA A 116 -1.38 11.04 -5.13
C ALA A 116 -2.49 11.29 -6.17
N ALA A 117 -2.55 10.44 -7.21
CA ALA A 117 -3.59 10.52 -8.23
C ALA A 117 -4.99 10.22 -7.67
N LEU A 118 -5.11 9.25 -6.75
CA LEU A 118 -6.37 8.93 -6.06
C LEU A 118 -6.81 10.08 -5.15
N ILE A 119 -5.91 10.66 -4.35
CA ILE A 119 -6.17 11.82 -3.49
C ILE A 119 -6.70 12.98 -4.33
N TYR A 120 -5.99 13.34 -5.40
CA TYR A 120 -6.37 14.45 -6.27
C TYR A 120 -7.76 14.24 -6.89
N LYS A 121 -8.05 13.04 -7.39
CA LYS A 121 -9.37 12.74 -7.97
C LYS A 121 -10.48 12.67 -6.93
N ALA A 122 -10.19 12.19 -5.73
CA ALA A 122 -11.18 12.06 -4.65
C ALA A 122 -11.78 13.41 -4.23
N LEU A 123 -11.02 14.50 -4.33
CA LEU A 123 -11.50 15.86 -4.03
C LEU A 123 -12.75 16.24 -4.83
N ASN A 124 -12.86 15.74 -6.07
CA ASN A 124 -14.01 15.95 -6.95
C ASN A 124 -14.97 14.76 -6.96
N GLN A 125 -14.92 13.88 -5.95
CA GLN A 125 -15.64 12.60 -5.91
C GLN A 125 -15.33 11.69 -7.13
N GLY A 126 -14.18 11.90 -7.77
CA GLY A 126 -13.68 11.06 -8.85
C GLY A 126 -12.84 9.91 -8.33
N THR A 127 -12.61 8.91 -9.19
CA THR A 127 -11.70 7.81 -8.88
C THR A 127 -10.78 7.52 -10.08
N VAL A 128 -9.58 7.00 -9.80
CA VAL A 128 -8.66 6.48 -10.84
C VAL A 128 -9.02 5.02 -11.07
N LYS A 129 -9.20 4.58 -12.31
CA LYS A 129 -9.44 3.17 -12.60
C LYS A 129 -8.18 2.36 -12.31
N LEU A 130 -8.29 1.43 -11.37
CA LEU A 130 -7.25 0.49 -11.00
C LEU A 130 -7.82 -0.91 -11.22
N PRO A 131 -7.72 -1.47 -12.44
CA PRO A 131 -8.55 -2.61 -12.88
C PRO A 131 -8.41 -3.85 -12.00
N VAL A 132 -7.24 -4.10 -11.41
CA VAL A 132 -7.04 -5.23 -10.49
C VAL A 132 -7.79 -5.02 -9.18
N ILE A 133 -7.73 -3.80 -8.63
CA ILE A 133 -8.36 -3.44 -7.35
C ILE A 133 -9.87 -3.26 -7.53
N ASP A 134 -10.30 -2.59 -8.61
CA ASP A 134 -11.71 -2.34 -8.91
C ASP A 134 -12.48 -3.66 -9.07
N LYS A 135 -11.91 -4.65 -9.77
CA LYS A 135 -12.50 -6.00 -9.90
C LYS A 135 -12.65 -6.72 -8.55
N LEU A 136 -11.72 -6.51 -7.62
CA LEU A 136 -11.80 -7.10 -6.29
C LEU A 136 -12.93 -6.45 -5.48
N ILE A 137 -13.05 -5.11 -5.55
CA ILE A 137 -14.10 -4.38 -4.82
C ILE A 137 -15.47 -4.75 -5.36
N ASP A 138 -15.67 -4.70 -6.67
CA ASP A 138 -16.95 -4.99 -7.32
C ASP A 138 -17.44 -6.44 -7.09
N LYS A 139 -16.54 -7.35 -6.70
CA LYS A 139 -16.88 -8.73 -6.37
C LYS A 139 -17.45 -8.87 -4.94
N TYR A 140 -17.09 -7.98 -4.03
CA TYR A 140 -17.38 -8.14 -2.60
C TYR A 140 -18.21 -6.97 -1.99
N ILE A 141 -18.48 -5.92 -2.76
CA ILE A 141 -19.32 -4.75 -2.41
C ILE A 141 -20.23 -4.41 -3.58
#